data_AF-I0WKF4-F1
#
_entry.id   AF-I0WKF4-F1
#
_cell.length_a   1.000
_cell.length_b   1.000
_cell.length_c   1.000
_cell.angle_alpha   90.00
_cell.angle_beta   90.00
_cell.angle_gamma   90.00
#
_symmetry.space_group_name_H-M   'P 1'
#
loop_
_entity.id
_entity.type
_entity.pdbx_description
1 polymer ?
#
loop_
_entity_poly.entity_id
_entity_poly.type
_entity_poly.pdbx_seq_one_letter_code
_entity_poly.pdbx_strand_id
1 'polypeptide(L)' 'MKLITIKRITKQEKRYTEEMGMLNARVTYIKQTFLNIPIRTLHSYRETYYGEVKDCCECVLSR' A
#
# COMPACT_ATOMS: atom_id res chain seq x y z
N MET A 1 -27.86 6.22 3.17
CA MET A 1 -26.75 5.32 2.78
C MET A 1 -25.57 6.17 2.30
N LYS A 2 -24.33 5.87 2.69
CA LYS A 2 -23.16 6.62 2.20
C LYS A 2 -22.74 6.06 0.84
N LEU A 3 -22.78 6.89 -0.20
CA LEU A 3 -22.38 6.51 -1.56
C LEU A 3 -20.86 6.32 -1.69
N ILE A 4 -20.10 7.11 -0.93
CA ILE A 4 -18.65 7.06 -0.85
C ILE A 4 -18.25 6.50 0.52
N THR A 5 -17.35 5.52 0.54
CA THR A 5 -16.77 4.97 1.77
C THR A 5 -15.27 4.82 1.64
N ILE A 6 -14.56 4.87 2.78
CA ILE A 6 -13.12 4.62 2.84
C ILE A 6 -12.92 3.21 3.39
N LYS A 7 -12.15 2.38 2.68
CA LYS A 7 -11.82 1.01 3.08
C LYS A 7 -10.32 0.84 3.21
N ARG A 8 -9.90 0.18 4.30
CA ARG A 8 -8.52 -0.27 4.50
C ARG A 8 -8.38 -1.72 4.05
N ILE A 9 -7.37 -2.01 3.25
CA ILE A 9 -7.08 -3.36 2.76
C ILE A 9 -5.58 -3.61 2.94
N THR A 10 -5.23 -4.66 3.67
CA THR A 10 -3.84 -5.09 3.84
C THR A 10 -3.60 -6.35 3.01
N LYS A 11 -2.50 -6.37 2.26
CA LYS A 11 -2.11 -7.48 1.39
C LYS A 11 -0.63 -7.79 1.57
N GLN A 12 -0.28 -9.05 1.36
CA GLN A 12 1.12 -9.45 1.22
C GLN A 12 1.49 -9.40 -0.25
N GLU A 13 2.47 -8.56 -0.60
CA GLU A 13 2.88 -8.30 -1.97
C GLU A 13 4.35 -8.67 -2.16
N LYS A 14 4.64 -9.29 -3.31
CA LYS A 14 5.99 -9.49 -3.81
C LYS A 14 6.37 -8.27 -4.64
N ARG A 15 7.39 -7.53 -4.21
CA ARG A 15 7.92 -6.35 -4.88
C ARG A 15 9.37 -6.58 -5.23
N TYR A 16 9.69 -6.52 -6.51
CA TYR A 16 11.06 -6.62 -6.98
C TYR A 16 11.63 -5.22 -7.24
N THR A 17 12.88 -5.03 -6.83
CA THR A 17 13.71 -3.87 -7.21
C THR A 17 15.10 -4.38 -7.52
N GLU A 18 15.84 -3.71 -8.41
CA GLU A 18 17.19 -4.13 -8.79
C GLU A 18 18.14 -4.13 -7.58
N GLU A 19 18.06 -3.10 -6.72
CA GLU A 19 18.96 -2.91 -5.58
C GLU A 19 18.69 -3.87 -4.41
N MET A 20 17.43 -4.27 -4.18
CA MET A 20 17.06 -5.14 -3.03
C MET A 20 16.60 -6.54 -3.43
N GLY A 21 16.47 -6.84 -4.72
CA GLY A 21 15.88 -8.09 -5.19
C GLY A 21 14.38 -8.19 -4.85
N MET A 22 13.92 -9.42 -4.57
CA MET A 22 12.51 -9.71 -4.27
C MET A 22 12.20 -9.50 -2.78
N LEU A 23 11.34 -8.54 -2.47
CA LEU A 23 10.82 -8.29 -1.14
C LEU A 23 9.38 -8.79 -1.02
N ASN A 24 9.11 -9.62 0.00
CA ASN A 24 7.76 -9.91 0.45
C ASN A 24 7.34 -8.87 1.51
N ALA A 25 6.53 -7.89 1.13
CA ALA A 25 6.11 -6.82 2.04
C ALA A 25 4.62 -6.90 2.38
N ARG A 26 4.28 -6.54 3.62
CA ARG A 26 2.89 -6.25 3.99
C ARG A 26 2.57 -4.82 3.62
N VAL A 27 1.61 -4.63 2.71
CA VAL A 27 1.21 -3.33 2.19
C VAL A 27 -0.24 -3.06 2.58
N THR A 28 -0.48 -1.90 3.16
CA THR A 28 -1.80 -1.44 3.57
C THR A 28 -2.24 -0.30 2.67
N TYR A 29 -3.38 -0.47 2.00
CA TYR A 29 -4.00 0.53 1.16
C TYR A 29 -5.21 1.14 1.85
N ILE A 30 -5.32 2.46 1.78
CA ILE A 30 -6.52 3.20 2.11
C ILE A 30 -7.17 3.60 0.79
N LYS A 31 -8.31 2.99 0.46
CA LYS A 31 -9.02 3.20 -0.80
C LYS A 31 -10.33 3.92 -0.57
N GLN A 32 -10.60 4.92 -1.38
CA GLN A 32 -11.93 5.47 -1.56
C GLN A 32 -12.73 4.52 -2.46
N THR A 33 -13.92 4.17 -2.04
CA THR A 33 -14.83 3.30 -2.79
C THR A 33 -16.16 4.01 -3.01
N PHE A 34 -16.75 3.82 -4.19
CA PHE A 34 -18.10 4.26 -4.52
C PHE A 34 -18.94 3.03 -4.85
N LEU A 35 -20.10 2.88 -4.22
CA LEU A 35 -20.94 1.67 -4.36
C LEU A 35 -20.14 0.35 -4.19
N ASN A 36 -19.25 0.30 -3.19
CA ASN A 36 -18.31 -0.80 -2.90
C ASN A 36 -17.20 -1.05 -3.94
N ILE A 37 -17.15 -0.31 -5.05
CA ILE A 37 -16.10 -0.41 -6.06
C ILE A 37 -14.97 0.58 -5.70
N PRO A 38 -13.71 0.13 -5.57
CA PRO A 38 -12.59 1.04 -5.31
C PRO A 38 -12.32 1.94 -6.52
N ILE A 39 -12.39 3.25 -6.31
CA ILE A 39 -12.20 4.26 -7.36
C ILE A 39 -10.82 4.93 -7.30
N ARG A 40 -10.26 5.09 -6.09
CA ARG A 40 -8.97 5.75 -5.89
C ARG A 40 -8.26 5.20 -4.66
N THR A 41 -6.94 5.02 -4.76
CA THR A 41 -6.07 4.84 -3.58
C THR A 41 -5.71 6.23 -3.04
N LEU A 42 -6.03 6.48 -1.77
CA LEU A 42 -5.71 7.73 -1.08
C LEU A 42 -4.32 7.69 -0.47
N HIS A 43 -4.00 6.58 0.21
CA HIS A 43 -2.71 6.35 0.84
C HIS A 43 -2.29 4.89 0.69
N SER A 44 -0.98 4.66 0.72
CA SER A 44 -0.38 3.33 0.72
C SER A 44 0.81 3.31 1.66
N TYR A 45 0.81 2.34 2.56
CA TYR A 45 1.86 2.15 3.55
C TYR A 45 2.45 0.75 3.40
N ARG A 46 3.74 0.61 3.72
CA ARG A 46 4.47 -0.66 3.67
C ARG A 46 5.18 -0.90 4.99
N GLU A 47 5.12 -2.12 5.47
CA GLU A 47 5.95 -2.61 6.58
C GLU A 47 7.38 -2.87 6.07
N THR A 48 8.36 -2.25 6.73
CA THR A 48 9.79 -2.47 6.48
C THR A 48 10.29 -3.76 7.14
N TYR A 49 11.51 -4.18 6.82
CA TYR A 49 12.15 -5.34 7.44
C TYR A 49 12.24 -5.23 8.98
N TYR A 50 12.33 -4.02 9.51
CA TYR A 50 12.42 -3.76 10.95
C TYR A 50 11.05 -3.64 11.64
N GLY A 51 9.95 -3.89 10.90
CA GLY A 51 8.58 -3.75 11.41
C GLY A 51 8.05 -2.31 11.43
N GLU A 52 8.84 -1.34 10.97
CA GLU A 52 8.38 0.05 10.86
C GLU A 52 7.39 0.19 9.69
N VAL A 53 6.32 0.97 9.88
CA VAL A 53 5.37 1.28 8.80
C VAL A 53 5.75 2.62 8.18
N LYS A 54 6.08 2.62 6.89
CA LYS A 54 6.44 3.83 6.13
C LYS A 54 5.47 4.07 4.99
N ASP A 55 5.34 5.32 4.56
CA ASP A 55 4.60 5.62 3.34
C ASP A 55 5.34 5.02 2.13
N CYS A 56 4.60 4.45 1.17
CA CYS A 56 5.23 3.87 -0.01
C CYS A 56 6.00 4.90 -0.84
N CYS A 57 5.60 6.18 -0.81
CA CYS A 57 6.31 7.26 -1.50
C CYS A 57 7.67 7.59 -0.86
N GLU A 58 7.87 7.26 0.42
CA GLU A 58 9.15 7.39 1.11
C GLU A 58 10.05 6.16 0.90
N CYS A 59 9.48 5.07 0.36
CA CYS A 59 10.16 3.81 0.11
C CYS A 59 10.83 3.76 -1.27
N VAL A 60 11.46 4.86 -1.69
CA VAL A 60 12.19 4.95 -2.96
C VAL A 60 13.64 4.56 -2.72
N LEU A 61 14.07 3.45 -3.34
CA LEU A 61 15.42 2.92 -3.19
C LEU A 61 16.36 3.50 -4.26
N SER A 62 15.87 3.61 -5.50
CA SER A 62 16.58 4.21 -6.63
C SER A 62 15.90 5.51 -7.11
N ARG A 63 16.72 6.50 -7.49
CA ARG A 63 16.29 7.75 -8.12
C ARG A 63 16.39 7.68 -9.64
#